data_AF-A0A920QHW0-F1
#
_entry.id   AF-A0A920QHW0-F1
#
_cell.length_a   1.000
_cell.length_b   1.000
_cell.length_c   1.000
_cell.angle_alpha   90.00
_cell.angle_beta   90.00
_cell.angle_gamma   90.00
#
_symmetry.space_group_name_H-M   'P 1'
#
loop_
_entity.id
_entity.type
_entity.pdbx_description
1 polymer ?
#
loop_
_entity_poly.entity_id
_entity_poly.type
_entity_poly.pdbx_seq_one_letter_code
_entity_poly.pdbx_strand_id
1 'polypeptide(L)'
;MKKIIWLLMLIIIADPLMGEVTAWVNKNPVMVGELFQLQVEAKNVDDPEEPNLGVIRGLEILNRSVQNKTSIVGTSFTSTVSWTYVLIAPVSGEYPKFPPLKVGKEKTAPILLKAVESS
;
A
#
# COMPACT_ATOMS: atom_id res chain seq x y z
N MET A 1 -33.69 -34.35 -16.12
CA MET A 1 -32.75 -34.17 -14.99
C MET A 1 -31.34 -33.73 -15.43
N LYS A 2 -30.85 -34.06 -16.64
CA LYS A 2 -29.51 -33.61 -17.13
C LYS A 2 -29.36 -32.09 -17.40
N LYS A 3 -30.45 -31.37 -17.73
CA LYS A 3 -30.39 -29.95 -18.14
C LYS A 3 -30.17 -28.97 -16.97
N ILE A 4 -30.60 -29.33 -15.77
CA ILE A 4 -30.42 -28.54 -14.54
C ILE A 4 -28.97 -28.60 -14.03
N ILE A 5 -28.29 -29.74 -14.26
CA ILE A 5 -26.87 -29.91 -13.93
C ILE A 5 -26.00 -28.97 -14.78
N TRP A 6 -26.42 -28.65 -16.00
CA TRP A 6 -25.68 -27.74 -16.88
C TRP A 6 -25.84 -26.27 -16.49
N LEU A 7 -26.99 -25.88 -15.92
CA LEU A 7 -27.23 -24.52 -15.43
C LEU A 7 -26.46 -24.23 -14.11
N LEU A 8 -26.28 -25.25 -13.28
CA LEU A 8 -25.55 -25.15 -12.00
C LEU A 8 -24.03 -25.05 -12.18
N MET A 9 -23.51 -25.49 -13.34
CA MET A 9 -22.08 -25.40 -13.68
C MET A 9 -21.67 -24.00 -14.19
N LEU A 10 -22.62 -23.12 -14.51
CA LEU A 10 -22.34 -21.79 -15.08
C LEU A 10 -22.12 -20.68 -14.03
N ILE A 11 -22.19 -20.99 -12.72
CA ILE A 11 -22.23 -19.96 -11.65
C ILE A 11 -20.84 -19.61 -11.06
N ILE A 12 -19.74 -20.26 -11.43
CA ILE A 12 -18.49 -20.17 -10.63
C ILE A 12 -17.29 -19.54 -11.37
N ILE A 13 -17.49 -18.44 -12.11
CA ILE A 13 -16.35 -17.60 -12.53
C ILE A 13 -16.68 -16.13 -12.25
N ALA A 14 -16.94 -15.83 -10.98
CA ALA A 14 -16.76 -14.48 -10.49
C ALA A 14 -15.37 -14.46 -9.86
N ASP A 15 -14.38 -13.93 -10.57
CA ASP A 15 -13.09 -13.60 -9.94
C ASP A 15 -13.38 -12.57 -8.85
N PRO A 16 -13.18 -12.90 -7.55
CA PRO A 16 -13.21 -11.86 -6.55
C PRO A 16 -12.10 -10.87 -6.91
N LEU A 17 -12.47 -9.60 -7.11
CA LEU A 17 -11.50 -8.51 -7.14
C LEU A 17 -10.90 -8.44 -5.73
N MET A 18 -9.89 -9.27 -5.45
CA MET A 18 -9.23 -9.30 -4.16
C MET A 18 -8.54 -7.94 -3.97
N GLY A 19 -8.82 -7.31 -2.84
CA GLY A 19 -8.13 -6.10 -2.43
C GLY A 19 -6.64 -6.38 -2.28
N GLU A 20 -5.81 -5.53 -2.87
CA GLU A 20 -4.36 -5.61 -2.78
C GLU A 20 -3.83 -4.35 -2.14
N VAL A 21 -2.97 -4.51 -1.13
CA VAL A 21 -2.32 -3.38 -0.44
C VAL A 21 -0.82 -3.51 -0.56
N THR A 22 -0.19 -2.50 -1.16
CA THR A 22 1.25 -2.44 -1.39
C THR A 22 1.82 -1.18 -0.77
N ALA A 23 3.08 -1.24 -0.33
CA ALA A 23 3.81 -0.07 0.12
C ALA A 23 5.26 -0.15 -0.31
N TRP A 24 5.82 0.99 -0.68
CA TRP A 24 7.20 1.10 -1.12
C TRP A 24 7.73 2.51 -0.84
N VAL A 25 9.04 2.64 -0.84
CA VAL A 25 9.74 3.93 -0.71
C VAL A 25 10.34 4.29 -2.05
N ASN A 26 10.36 5.58 -2.39
CA ASN A 26 10.95 6.05 -3.65
C ASN A 26 12.49 5.94 -3.66
N LYS A 27 13.12 5.84 -2.48
CA LYS A 27 14.56 5.81 -2.32
C LYS A 27 14.98 4.87 -1.18
N ASN A 28 15.96 4.01 -1.44
CA ASN A 28 16.58 3.12 -0.47
C ASN A 28 17.98 2.69 -0.99
N PRO A 29 19.08 3.06 -0.32
CA PRO A 29 19.15 3.73 0.97
C PRO A 29 18.77 5.22 0.89
N VAL A 30 18.28 5.77 2.00
CA VAL A 30 18.01 7.21 2.18
C VAL A 30 19.19 7.87 2.88
N MET A 31 19.48 9.14 2.57
CA MET A 31 20.47 9.90 3.34
C MET A 31 19.82 10.51 4.58
N VAL A 32 20.57 10.58 5.69
CA VAL A 32 20.13 11.30 6.89
C VAL A 32 19.85 12.76 6.55
N GLY A 33 18.70 13.26 6.98
CA GLY A 33 18.25 14.62 6.68
C GLY A 33 17.68 14.80 5.25
N GLU A 34 17.69 13.76 4.41
CA GLU A 34 17.11 13.82 3.08
C GLU A 34 15.61 13.48 3.10
N LEU A 35 14.85 14.20 2.28
CA LEU A 35 13.45 13.93 2.05
C LEU A 35 13.27 12.69 1.16
N PHE A 36 12.45 11.76 1.60
CA PHE A 36 12.02 10.62 0.79
C PHE A 36 10.51 10.43 0.88
N GLN A 37 9.95 9.66 -0.04
CA GLN A 37 8.52 9.43 -0.13
C GLN A 37 8.21 7.97 0.14
N LEU A 38 7.27 7.75 1.05
CA LEU A 38 6.59 6.49 1.24
C LEU A 38 5.28 6.54 0.46
N GLN A 39 5.07 5.55 -0.38
CA GLN A 39 3.85 5.36 -1.14
C GLN A 39 3.16 4.11 -0.60
N VAL A 40 1.88 4.24 -0.29
CA VAL A 40 0.99 3.14 0.11
C VAL A 40 -0.16 3.13 -0.87
N GLU A 41 -0.41 2.01 -1.52
CA GLU A 41 -1.49 1.86 -2.49
C GLU A 41 -2.43 0.72 -2.07
N ALA A 42 -3.71 1.01 -2.07
CA ALA A 42 -4.79 0.06 -1.86
C ALA A 42 -5.63 -0.03 -3.12
N LYS A 43 -5.62 -1.19 -3.75
CA LYS A 43 -6.32 -1.47 -5.01
C LYS A 43 -7.45 -2.45 -4.75
N ASN A 44 -8.66 -2.10 -5.16
CA ASN A 44 -9.90 -2.86 -4.97
C ASN A 44 -10.17 -3.25 -3.51
N VAL A 45 -9.68 -2.45 -2.56
CA VAL A 45 -9.97 -2.64 -1.13
C VAL A 45 -11.29 -1.97 -0.80
N ASP A 46 -12.18 -2.71 -0.14
CA ASP A 46 -13.43 -2.16 0.39
C ASP A 46 -13.15 -1.24 1.57
N ASP A 47 -13.63 0.00 1.47
CA ASP A 47 -13.45 1.06 2.48
C ASP A 47 -11.98 1.21 2.95
N PRO A 48 -11.08 1.64 2.05
CA PRO A 48 -9.66 1.75 2.35
C PRO A 48 -9.41 2.85 3.38
N GLU A 49 -9.25 2.46 4.63
CA GLU A 49 -8.85 3.35 5.72
C GLU A 49 -7.39 3.78 5.57
N GLU A 50 -7.07 5.00 5.99
CA GLU A 50 -5.70 5.49 5.98
C GLU A 50 -4.75 4.56 6.77
N PRO A 51 -3.54 4.28 6.23
CA PRO A 51 -2.57 3.48 6.95
C PRO A 51 -2.14 4.12 8.26
N ASN A 52 -2.20 3.34 9.35
CA ASN A 52 -1.71 3.78 10.65
C ASN A 52 -0.18 3.87 10.64
N LEU A 53 0.36 5.08 10.63
CA LEU A 53 1.81 5.33 10.65
C LEU A 53 2.42 5.37 12.05
N GLY A 54 1.63 5.34 13.12
CA GLY A 54 2.13 5.40 14.51
C GLY A 54 3.01 4.20 14.91
N VAL A 55 3.01 3.15 14.10
CA VAL A 55 3.88 1.98 14.23
C VAL A 55 5.31 2.23 13.72
N ILE A 56 5.50 3.26 12.88
CA ILE A 56 6.80 3.68 12.38
C ILE A 56 7.49 4.48 13.50
N ARG A 57 8.72 4.08 13.86
CA ARG A 57 9.52 4.74 14.89
C ARG A 57 10.79 5.30 14.27
N GLY A 58 11.18 6.49 14.72
CA GLY A 58 12.44 7.13 14.32
C GLY A 58 12.40 7.84 12.97
N LEU A 59 11.25 7.91 12.29
CA LEU A 59 11.06 8.73 11.09
C LEU A 59 10.09 9.86 11.40
N GLU A 60 10.33 11.03 10.81
CA GLU A 60 9.45 12.19 10.94
C GLU A 60 8.63 12.36 9.66
N ILE A 61 7.31 12.55 9.83
CA ILE A 61 6.37 12.74 8.73
C ILE A 61 6.13 14.24 8.55
N LEU A 62 6.57 14.76 7.42
CA LEU A 62 6.49 16.19 7.12
C LEU A 62 5.22 16.55 6.35
N ASN A 63 4.80 15.68 5.43
CA ASN A 63 3.61 15.92 4.63
C ASN A 63 2.89 14.62 4.30
N ARG A 64 1.60 14.77 4.00
CA ARG A 64 0.70 13.70 3.59
C ARG A 64 -0.16 14.17 2.44
N SER A 65 -0.26 13.34 1.43
CA SER A 65 -1.21 13.48 0.33
C SER A 65 -1.98 12.18 0.14
N VAL A 66 -3.25 12.28 -0.24
CA VAL A 66 -4.11 11.14 -0.59
C VAL A 66 -4.70 11.36 -1.97
N GLN A 67 -4.72 10.31 -2.77
CA GLN A 67 -5.28 10.30 -4.11
C GLN A 67 -6.19 9.11 -4.29
N ASN A 68 -7.44 9.38 -4.67
CA ASN A 68 -8.41 8.35 -5.01
C ASN A 68 -8.60 8.33 -6.52
N LYS A 69 -8.43 7.16 -7.14
CA LYS A 69 -8.57 6.95 -8.57
C LYS A 69 -9.48 5.76 -8.83
N THR A 70 -10.57 6.03 -9.54
CA THR A 70 -11.44 4.97 -10.07
C THR A 70 -11.24 4.91 -11.58
N SER A 71 -10.89 3.73 -12.08
CA SER A 71 -10.66 3.48 -13.50
C SER A 71 -11.68 2.46 -14.01
N ILE A 72 -12.33 2.79 -15.13
CA ILE A 72 -13.27 1.93 -15.82
C ILE A 72 -12.70 1.67 -17.21
N VAL A 73 -12.20 0.46 -17.45
CA VAL A 73 -11.63 0.07 -18.74
C VAL A 73 -12.50 -1.05 -19.31
N GLY A 74 -13.30 -0.71 -20.32
CA GLY A 74 -14.32 -1.63 -20.85
C GLY A 74 -15.37 -1.95 -19.78
N THR A 75 -15.46 -3.21 -19.37
CA THR A 75 -16.32 -3.71 -18.29
C THR A 75 -15.60 -3.88 -16.96
N SER A 76 -14.29 -3.64 -16.90
CA SER A 76 -13.48 -3.82 -15.69
C SER A 76 -13.48 -2.55 -14.84
N PHE A 77 -13.84 -2.71 -13.56
CA PHE A 77 -13.78 -1.66 -12.55
C PHE A 77 -12.51 -1.81 -11.71
N THR A 78 -11.76 -0.74 -11.50
CA THR A 78 -10.61 -0.72 -10.60
C THR A 78 -10.68 0.52 -9.72
N SER A 79 -10.71 0.32 -8.41
CA SER A 79 -10.60 1.41 -7.43
C SER A 79 -9.21 1.39 -6.83
N THR A 80 -8.48 2.49 -6.87
CA THR A 80 -7.15 2.63 -6.30
C THR A 80 -7.11 3.84 -5.38
N VAL A 81 -6.69 3.64 -4.14
CA VAL A 81 -6.43 4.71 -3.18
C VAL A 81 -4.93 4.70 -2.87
N SER A 82 -4.28 5.82 -3.11
CA SER A 82 -2.84 5.98 -2.92
C SER A 82 -2.58 7.08 -1.88
N TRP A 83 -1.81 6.75 -0.85
CA TRP A 83 -1.29 7.72 0.10
C TRP A 83 0.20 7.92 -0.13
N THR A 84 0.60 9.19 -0.22
CA THR A 84 1.99 9.59 -0.33
C THR A 84 2.38 10.37 0.91
N TYR A 85 3.39 9.86 1.62
CA TYR A 85 3.94 10.48 2.81
C TYR A 85 5.35 10.97 2.52
N VAL A 86 5.62 12.23 2.82
CA VAL A 86 6.97 12.80 2.77
C VAL A 86 7.59 12.62 4.14
N LEU A 87 8.70 11.90 4.18
CA LEU A 87 9.40 11.49 5.39
C LEU A 87 10.83 12.03 5.38
N ILE A 88 11.39 12.19 6.58
CA ILE A 88 12.81 12.46 6.80
C ILE A 88 13.36 11.47 7.82
N ALA A 89 14.57 10.97 7.56
CA ALA A 89 15.30 10.12 8.48
C ALA A 89 16.28 11.00 9.29
N PRO A 90 16.00 11.27 10.58
CA PRO A 90 16.81 12.16 11.41
C PRO A 90 18.14 11.53 11.85
N VAL A 91 18.22 10.20 11.90
CA VAL A 91 19.40 9.46 12.36
C VAL A 91 19.80 8.38 11.35
N SER A 92 21.12 8.14 11.26
CA SER A 92 21.69 7.04 10.47
C SER A 92 21.42 5.71 11.15
N GLY A 93 21.26 4.66 10.35
CA GLY A 93 21.01 3.34 10.87
C GLY A 93 20.19 2.47 9.93
N GLU A 94 20.20 1.19 10.21
CA GLU A 94 19.20 0.30 9.68
C GLU A 94 17.88 0.61 10.42
N TYR A 95 16.79 0.76 9.67
CA TYR A 95 15.44 0.81 10.23
C TYR A 95 14.85 -0.59 10.05
N PRO A 96 15.23 -1.59 10.89
CA PRO A 96 14.83 -2.99 10.74
C PRO A 96 13.33 -3.24 10.95
N LYS A 97 12.56 -2.18 11.21
CA LYS A 97 11.14 -2.24 11.56
C LYS A 97 10.38 -1.15 10.81
N PHE A 98 10.43 -1.15 9.48
CA PHE A 98 9.31 -0.56 8.74
C PHE A 98 8.20 -1.63 8.73
N PRO A 99 7.25 -1.58 9.69
CA PRO A 99 6.35 -2.69 9.90
C PRO A 99 5.28 -2.73 8.80
N PRO A 100 4.58 -3.86 8.65
CA PRO A 100 3.37 -3.92 7.85
C PRO A 100 2.40 -2.80 8.24
N LEU A 101 2.03 -1.96 7.29
CA LEU A 101 1.03 -0.91 7.49
C LEU A 101 -0.34 -1.51 7.26
N LYS A 102 -1.26 -1.26 8.19
CA LYS A 102 -2.64 -1.75 8.10
C LYS A 102 -3.47 -0.76 7.31
N VAL A 103 -4.15 -1.23 6.27
CA VAL A 103 -5.11 -0.45 5.45
C VAL A 103 -6.43 -1.22 5.42
N GLY A 104 -7.44 -0.70 6.12
CA GLY A 104 -8.69 -1.45 6.35
C GLY A 104 -8.43 -2.79 7.02
N LYS A 105 -8.79 -3.90 6.35
CA LYS A 105 -8.53 -5.28 6.84
C LYS A 105 -7.19 -5.86 6.36
N GLU A 106 -6.58 -5.23 5.37
CA GLU A 106 -5.36 -5.69 4.72
C GLU A 106 -4.10 -5.11 5.36
N LYS A 107 -2.94 -5.71 5.06
CA LYS A 107 -1.64 -5.23 5.53
C LYS A 107 -0.61 -5.23 4.40
N THR A 108 0.21 -4.19 4.35
CA THR A 108 1.33 -4.13 3.40
C THR A 108 2.40 -5.17 3.75
N ALA A 109 3.24 -5.52 2.78
CA ALA A 109 4.51 -6.17 3.08
C ALA A 109 5.40 -5.26 3.95
N PRO A 110 6.24 -5.83 4.83
CA PRO A 110 7.26 -5.07 5.55
C PRO A 110 8.31 -4.53 4.57
N ILE A 111 8.82 -3.33 4.84
CA ILE A 111 9.85 -2.68 4.02
C ILE A 111 11.18 -2.73 4.78
N LEU A 112 12.27 -3.06 4.08
CA LEU A 112 13.61 -2.97 4.66
C LEU A 112 14.21 -1.62 4.26
N LEU A 113 14.23 -0.66 5.17
CA LEU A 113 14.76 0.68 4.91
C LEU A 113 16.14 0.86 5.55
N LYS A 114 17.10 1.37 4.79
CA LYS A 114 18.44 1.73 5.28
C LYS A 114 18.67 3.24 5.16
N ALA A 115 19.09 3.88 6.25
CA ALA A 115 19.57 5.26 6.22
C ALA A 115 21.08 5.31 6.39
N VAL A 116 21.75 6.07 5.53
CA VAL A 116 23.20 6.27 5.54
C VAL A 116 23.52 7.73 5.83
N GLU A 117 24.62 7.98 6.53
CA GLU A 117 25.08 9.35 6.76
C GLU A 117 25.44 10.01 5.42
N SER A 118 25.12 11.30 5.31
CA SER A 118 25.68 12.12 4.25
C SER A 118 27.17 12.30 4.57
N SER A 119 28.05 11.82 3.69
CA SER A 119 29.51 12.04 3.80
C SER A 119 29.90 13.47 3.49
#